data_AF-A0A1W2C2R9-F1
#
_entry.id   AF-A0A1W2C2R9-F1
#
_cell.length_a   1.000
_cell.length_b   1.000
_cell.length_c   1.000
_cell.angle_alpha   90.00
_cell.angle_beta   90.00
_cell.angle_gamma   90.00
#
_symmetry.space_group_name_H-M   'P 1'
#
loop_
_entity.id
_entity.type
_entity.pdbx_description
1 polymer ?
#
loop_
_entity_poly.entity_id
_entity_poly.type
_entity_poly.pdbx_seq_one_letter_code
_entity_poly.pdbx_strand_id
1 'polypeptide(L)'
;MKLNTLLIFIFLFNLTLGQVKITSGASTISNAQLEVVGDNLQSPVKLENVLMGRGNYISVNSSGEIIKTNHRHLSSFIMPTIVSSAPLTVNDYTGFGLYHYDDIYDASKWHLIPGLNSSIDIEFDNNIIDIDIEGTVQMGSIDFDTGEYISYGIGIFVNDHLVAARVFNLRGTANNNESMKWEVHGQVENLAIGSNDVKVAINKRGRSGTFTGDFVVAGSSTAPSTTPNLNSFQSKAYLQVKGNY
;
A
#
# COMPACT_ATOMS: atom_id res chain seq x y z
N MET A 1 44.35 53.66 -24.81
CA MET A 1 44.15 52.19 -24.81
C MET A 1 43.42 51.84 -23.51
N LYS A 2 42.10 51.57 -23.56
CA LYS A 2 41.27 51.27 -22.39
C LYS A 2 41.11 49.75 -22.29
N LEU A 3 41.51 49.17 -21.16
CA LEU A 3 41.34 47.77 -20.84
C LEU A 3 39.99 47.61 -20.12
N ASN A 4 39.00 47.00 -20.78
CA ASN A 4 37.73 46.66 -20.15
C ASN A 4 37.79 45.20 -19.69
N THR A 5 37.80 44.99 -18.38
CA THR A 5 37.75 43.68 -17.74
C THR A 5 36.29 43.21 -17.64
N LEU A 6 35.95 42.11 -18.30
CA LEU A 6 34.65 41.43 -18.16
C LEU A 6 34.69 40.51 -16.94
N LEU A 7 33.92 40.81 -15.90
CA LEU A 7 33.67 39.89 -14.79
C LEU A 7 32.58 38.89 -15.20
N ILE A 8 32.91 37.60 -15.23
CA ILE A 8 31.92 36.51 -15.37
C ILE A 8 31.61 36.00 -13.97
N PHE A 9 30.36 36.17 -13.52
CA PHE A 9 29.84 35.48 -12.35
C PHE A 9 29.44 34.05 -12.75
N ILE A 10 30.16 33.06 -12.21
CA ILE A 10 29.76 31.65 -12.31
C ILE A 10 28.84 31.36 -11.12
N PHE A 11 27.54 31.22 -11.37
CA PHE A 11 26.62 30.60 -10.41
C PHE A 11 26.80 29.08 -10.50
N LEU A 12 27.40 28.48 -9.48
CA LEU A 12 27.41 27.03 -9.27
C LEU A 12 26.03 26.60 -8.78
N PHE A 13 25.16 26.15 -9.69
CA PHE A 13 24.02 25.33 -9.30
C PHE A 13 24.52 23.89 -9.12
N ASN A 14 24.25 23.29 -7.96
CA ASN A 14 24.39 21.85 -7.73
C ASN A 14 23.40 21.13 -8.65
N LEU A 15 23.84 20.75 -9.85
CA LEU A 15 23.09 19.84 -10.72
C LEU A 15 23.27 18.43 -10.19
N THR A 16 22.21 17.85 -9.61
CA THR A 16 22.15 16.42 -9.35
C THR A 16 22.05 15.71 -10.69
N LEU A 17 23.10 15.00 -11.10
CA LEU A 17 23.13 14.23 -12.33
C LEU A 17 22.28 12.97 -12.13
N GLY A 18 21.05 12.95 -12.64
CA GLY A 18 20.29 11.71 -12.79
C GLY A 18 20.82 10.92 -14.00
N GLN A 19 21.22 9.66 -13.80
CA GLN A 19 21.55 8.79 -14.92
C GLN A 19 20.27 8.19 -15.50
N VAL A 20 20.08 8.39 -16.80
CA VAL A 20 18.99 7.78 -17.57
C VAL A 20 19.56 6.60 -18.34
N LYS A 21 19.22 5.37 -17.92
CA LYS A 21 19.59 4.15 -18.65
C LYS A 21 18.41 3.73 -19.54
N ILE A 22 18.59 3.83 -20.85
CA ILE A 22 17.65 3.26 -21.82
C ILE A 22 18.24 1.94 -22.29
N THR A 23 17.61 0.83 -21.93
CA THR A 23 18.03 -0.50 -22.40
C THR A 23 17.12 -0.92 -23.54
N SER A 24 17.61 -0.91 -24.78
CA SER A 24 16.90 -1.51 -25.91
C SER A 24 17.33 -2.96 -26.08
N GLY A 25 16.41 -3.91 -25.82
CA GLY A 25 16.60 -5.30 -26.21
C GLY A 25 16.52 -5.41 -27.74
N ALA A 26 17.51 -6.05 -28.36
CA ALA A 26 17.47 -6.36 -29.79
C ALA A 26 16.44 -7.48 -30.06
N SER A 27 15.16 -7.12 -30.21
CA SER A 27 14.09 -7.99 -30.67
C SER A 27 12.82 -7.16 -30.90
N THR A 28 12.03 -7.49 -31.92
CA THR A 28 10.83 -6.81 -32.43
C THR A 28 9.66 -6.65 -31.44
N ILE A 29 9.86 -6.98 -30.16
CA ILE A 29 8.96 -6.68 -29.05
C ILE A 29 9.84 -6.20 -27.89
N SER A 30 10.40 -5.00 -28.00
CA SER A 30 11.26 -4.43 -26.98
C SER A 30 10.43 -3.61 -26.00
N ASN A 31 10.15 -4.15 -24.82
CA ASN A 31 9.65 -3.39 -23.68
C ASN A 31 10.74 -2.41 -23.25
N ALA A 32 10.66 -1.16 -23.69
CA ALA A 32 11.58 -0.12 -23.25
C ALA A 32 11.27 0.22 -21.79
N GLN A 33 12.22 -0.06 -20.90
CA GLN A 33 12.17 0.35 -19.50
C GLN A 33 12.93 1.67 -19.35
N LEU A 34 12.27 2.68 -18.80
CA LEU A 34 12.91 3.91 -18.33
C LEU A 34 13.01 3.83 -16.81
N GLU A 35 14.24 3.63 -16.33
CA GLU A 35 14.56 3.68 -14.90
C GLU A 35 15.30 5.00 -14.64
N VAL A 36 14.68 5.89 -13.87
CA VAL A 36 15.32 7.14 -13.42
C VAL A 36 15.84 6.91 -12.01
N VAL A 37 17.16 6.75 -11.89
CA VAL A 37 17.86 6.66 -10.60
C VAL A 37 18.53 8.01 -10.34
N GLY A 38 18.14 8.66 -9.24
CA GLY A 38 18.79 9.85 -8.72
C GLY A 38 19.42 9.53 -7.36
N ASP A 39 20.58 10.11 -7.08
CA ASP A 39 21.41 9.81 -5.90
C ASP A 39 20.74 10.06 -4.52
N ASN A 40 19.47 10.49 -4.48
CA ASN A 40 18.67 10.70 -3.26
C ASN A 40 17.16 10.39 -3.43
N LEU A 41 16.75 9.70 -4.49
CA LEU A 41 15.34 9.31 -4.65
C LEU A 41 15.04 8.07 -3.79
N GLN A 42 14.14 8.21 -2.81
CA GLN A 42 13.72 7.11 -1.93
C GLN A 42 12.93 6.01 -2.66
N SER A 43 12.57 6.19 -3.93
CA SER A 43 11.99 5.15 -4.78
C SER A 43 12.26 5.45 -6.26
N PRO A 44 12.78 4.48 -7.04
CA PRO A 44 12.94 4.67 -8.48
C PRO A 44 11.55 4.75 -9.14
N VAL A 45 11.35 5.75 -10.00
CA VAL A 45 10.18 5.79 -10.89
C VAL A 45 10.40 4.72 -11.96
N LYS A 46 9.61 3.65 -11.92
CA LYS A 46 9.64 2.57 -12.91
C LYS A 46 8.48 2.73 -13.89
N LEU A 47 8.81 2.84 -15.17
CA LEU A 47 7.83 2.89 -16.27
C LEU A 47 7.99 1.65 -17.14
N GLU A 48 6.90 0.92 -17.34
CA GLU A 48 6.84 -0.28 -18.18
C GLU A 48 5.91 -0.03 -19.38
N ASN A 49 6.09 -0.77 -20.47
CA ASN A 49 5.29 -0.69 -21.70
C ASN A 49 5.29 0.67 -22.43
N VAL A 50 6.37 1.45 -22.34
CA VAL A 50 6.50 2.70 -23.10
C VAL A 50 6.62 2.39 -24.60
N LEU A 51 5.55 2.66 -25.36
CA LEU A 51 5.52 2.53 -26.82
C LEU A 51 6.60 3.44 -27.46
N MET A 52 7.57 2.83 -28.14
CA MET A 52 8.56 3.58 -28.93
C MET A 52 7.94 4.07 -30.24
N GLY A 53 8.07 5.37 -30.54
CA GLY A 53 7.70 5.94 -31.85
C GLY A 53 6.93 7.26 -31.80
N ARG A 54 6.37 7.64 -30.63
CA ARG A 54 5.83 8.98 -30.37
C ARG A 54 6.36 9.44 -29.02
N GLY A 55 7.10 10.54 -28.98
CA GLY A 55 7.82 10.98 -27.80
C GLY A 55 6.90 11.08 -26.57
N ASN A 56 7.11 10.20 -25.60
CA ASN A 56 6.50 10.31 -24.28
C ASN A 56 7.42 11.22 -23.47
N TYR A 57 6.95 12.44 -23.18
CA TYR A 57 7.66 13.38 -22.33
C TYR A 57 7.09 13.24 -20.94
N ILE A 58 7.95 13.11 -19.94
CA ILE A 58 7.57 13.14 -18.54
C ILE A 58 8.36 14.28 -17.92
N SER A 59 7.65 15.34 -17.54
CA SER A 59 8.23 16.42 -16.76
C SER A 59 8.06 16.06 -15.30
N VAL A 60 9.17 15.99 -14.56
CA VAL A 60 9.19 15.73 -13.11
C VAL A 60 9.73 16.97 -12.42
N ASN A 61 9.15 17.37 -11.28
CA ASN A 61 9.70 18.47 -10.49
C ASN A 61 10.90 18.02 -9.65
N SER A 62 11.53 18.97 -8.98
CA SER A 62 12.67 18.71 -8.08
C SER A 62 12.33 17.76 -6.91
N SER A 63 11.05 17.54 -6.61
CA SER A 63 10.57 16.65 -5.56
C SER A 63 10.27 15.23 -6.05
N GLY A 64 10.42 14.96 -7.35
CA GLY A 64 10.09 13.66 -7.94
C GLY A 64 8.63 13.52 -8.41
N GLU A 65 7.82 14.58 -8.34
CA GLU A 65 6.42 14.55 -8.78
C GLU A 65 6.31 14.77 -10.29
N ILE A 66 5.47 13.98 -10.97
CA ILE A 66 5.22 14.14 -12.41
C ILE A 66 4.28 15.33 -12.63
N ILE A 67 4.78 16.36 -13.31
CA ILE A 67 4.08 17.62 -13.60
C ILE A 67 3.39 17.61 -14.98
N LYS A 68 3.89 16.81 -15.94
CA LYS A 68 3.32 16.75 -17.29
C LYS A 68 3.69 15.48 -18.03
N THR A 69 2.72 14.90 -18.75
CA THR A 69 2.98 13.92 -19.82
C THR A 69 1.95 14.04 -20.93
N ASN A 70 2.35 13.68 -22.16
CA ASN A 70 1.51 13.82 -23.35
C ASN A 70 0.61 12.58 -23.61
N HIS A 71 0.81 11.45 -22.90
CA HIS A 71 0.03 10.22 -23.09
C HIS A 71 -0.27 9.48 -21.76
N ARG A 72 -0.59 10.21 -20.68
CA ARG A 72 -0.90 9.55 -19.40
C ARG A 72 -2.09 8.61 -19.47
N HIS A 73 -3.07 8.91 -20.34
CA HIS A 73 -4.31 8.16 -20.56
C HIS A 73 -4.14 6.74 -21.15
N LEU A 74 -2.90 6.23 -21.24
CA LEU A 74 -2.57 4.85 -21.65
C LEU A 74 -1.40 4.31 -20.81
N SER A 75 -1.13 4.93 -19.66
CA SER A 75 0.03 4.65 -18.83
C SER A 75 -0.40 3.94 -17.54
N SER A 76 0.35 2.91 -17.17
CA SER A 76 0.26 2.32 -15.84
C SER A 76 1.10 3.12 -14.85
N PHE A 77 0.66 3.17 -13.61
CA PHE A 77 1.41 3.76 -12.50
C PHE A 77 1.40 2.82 -11.29
N ILE A 78 2.43 2.95 -10.46
CA ILE A 78 2.55 2.26 -9.18
C ILE A 78 2.90 3.33 -8.17
N MET A 79 2.11 3.43 -7.10
CA MET A 79 2.38 4.33 -6.00
C MET A 79 3.43 3.72 -5.05
N PRO A 80 4.18 4.56 -4.30
CA PRO A 80 5.04 4.06 -3.24
C PRO A 80 4.27 3.15 -2.29
N THR A 81 4.85 1.99 -1.97
CA THR A 81 4.24 1.05 -1.03
C THR A 81 4.22 1.66 0.36
N ILE A 82 3.04 1.71 0.95
CA ILE A 82 2.84 2.18 2.32
C ILE A 82 3.08 1.02 3.26
N VAL A 83 3.85 1.27 4.31
CA VAL A 83 4.21 0.26 5.32
C VAL A 83 3.73 0.73 6.67
N SER A 84 2.86 -0.06 7.30
CA SER A 84 2.47 0.14 8.69
C SER A 84 3.24 -0.80 9.61
N SER A 85 3.77 -0.23 10.69
CA SER A 85 4.33 -0.94 11.84
C SER A 85 3.64 -0.55 13.15
N ALA A 86 2.49 0.11 13.05
CA ALA A 86 1.74 0.61 14.21
C ALA A 86 0.72 -0.46 14.64
N PRO A 87 0.94 -1.16 15.78
CA PRO A 87 0.05 -2.20 16.23
C PRO A 87 -1.35 -1.64 16.49
N LEU A 88 -2.37 -2.38 16.05
CA LEU A 88 -3.76 -2.15 16.42
C LEU A 88 -4.28 -3.37 17.18
N THR A 89 -4.70 -3.17 18.43
CA THR A 89 -5.41 -4.18 19.22
C THR A 89 -6.91 -4.03 18.99
N VAL A 90 -7.58 -5.11 18.57
CA VAL A 90 -9.02 -5.14 18.33
C VAL A 90 -9.71 -6.00 19.39
N ASN A 91 -10.47 -5.35 20.27
CA ASN A 91 -11.08 -6.01 21.42
C ASN A 91 -12.51 -6.46 21.15
N ASP A 92 -13.27 -5.69 20.39
CA ASP A 92 -14.71 -5.88 20.23
C ASP A 92 -15.06 -6.87 19.12
N TYR A 93 -16.15 -7.62 19.32
CA TYR A 93 -16.72 -8.51 18.31
C TYR A 93 -17.96 -7.86 17.71
N THR A 94 -18.02 -7.82 16.39
CA THR A 94 -19.07 -7.08 15.66
C THR A 94 -20.08 -8.00 14.98
N GLY A 95 -19.90 -9.31 15.10
CA GLY A 95 -20.79 -10.35 14.59
C GLY A 95 -20.34 -10.98 13.26
N PHE A 96 -20.95 -12.11 12.90
CA PHE A 96 -20.64 -12.88 11.69
C PHE A 96 -21.32 -12.33 10.43
N GLY A 97 -21.38 -11.00 10.28
CA GLY A 97 -21.95 -10.35 9.10
C GLY A 97 -21.31 -10.82 7.79
N LEU A 98 -22.09 -10.75 6.71
CA LEU A 98 -21.58 -10.81 5.34
C LEU A 98 -21.08 -9.42 4.94
N TYR A 99 -20.12 -9.40 4.02
CA TYR A 99 -19.60 -8.16 3.44
C TYR A 99 -20.07 -8.08 2.00
N HIS A 100 -20.67 -6.96 1.62
CA HIS A 100 -21.10 -6.70 0.26
C HIS A 100 -20.25 -5.58 -0.34
N TYR A 101 -19.98 -5.68 -1.64
CA TYR A 101 -19.41 -4.57 -2.39
C TYR A 101 -20.30 -3.34 -2.20
N ASP A 102 -19.67 -2.17 -2.05
CA ASP A 102 -20.30 -0.87 -1.81
C ASP A 102 -20.88 -0.67 -0.38
N ASP A 103 -20.68 -1.62 0.54
CA ASP A 103 -21.01 -1.39 1.96
C ASP A 103 -20.25 -0.17 2.50
N ILE A 104 -20.97 0.74 3.17
CA ILE A 104 -20.37 1.95 3.75
C ILE A 104 -19.51 1.59 4.96
N TYR A 105 -18.35 2.24 5.06
CA TYR A 105 -17.49 2.17 6.23
C TYR A 105 -18.25 2.59 7.49
N ASP A 106 -18.26 1.69 8.47
CA ASP A 106 -18.94 1.86 9.76
C ASP A 106 -17.91 1.67 10.87
N ALA A 107 -17.53 2.76 11.53
CA ALA A 107 -16.53 2.73 12.60
C ALA A 107 -16.94 1.91 13.83
N SER A 108 -18.22 1.55 13.97
CA SER A 108 -18.67 0.61 15.01
C SER A 108 -18.36 -0.86 14.67
N LYS A 109 -18.04 -1.15 13.40
CA LYS A 109 -17.73 -2.49 12.89
C LYS A 109 -16.29 -2.63 12.42
N TRP A 110 -15.75 -1.58 11.83
CA TRP A 110 -14.46 -1.59 11.16
C TRP A 110 -13.49 -0.67 11.88
N HIS A 111 -12.35 -1.22 12.28
CA HIS A 111 -11.27 -0.48 12.89
C HIS A 111 -10.20 -0.20 11.83
N LEU A 112 -9.90 1.07 11.56
CA LEU A 112 -8.84 1.44 10.62
C LEU A 112 -7.51 0.89 11.10
N ILE A 113 -6.78 0.20 10.21
CA ILE A 113 -5.42 -0.22 10.50
C ILE A 113 -4.52 1.01 10.40
N PRO A 114 -3.90 1.48 11.51
CA PRO A 114 -3.18 2.74 11.51
C PRO A 114 -2.07 2.75 10.47
N GLY A 115 -1.97 3.83 9.70
CA GLY A 115 -0.95 3.99 8.67
C GLY A 115 -1.17 3.18 7.38
N LEU A 116 -2.29 2.45 7.24
CA LEU A 116 -2.71 1.86 5.96
C LEU A 116 -3.86 2.66 5.34
N ASN A 117 -3.57 3.93 5.07
CA ASN A 117 -4.46 4.83 4.36
C ASN A 117 -3.64 5.66 3.36
N SER A 118 -4.24 5.98 2.21
CA SER A 118 -3.58 6.70 1.12
C SER A 118 -4.58 7.56 0.37
N SER A 119 -4.13 8.68 -0.18
CA SER A 119 -4.90 9.43 -1.18
C SER A 119 -4.33 9.15 -2.56
N ILE A 120 -5.20 8.82 -3.51
CA ILE A 120 -4.85 8.64 -4.92
C ILE A 120 -5.49 9.77 -5.73
N ASP A 121 -4.67 10.47 -6.52
CA ASP A 121 -5.15 11.54 -7.39
C ASP A 121 -5.37 10.98 -8.79
N ILE A 122 -6.63 10.97 -9.21
CA ILE A 122 -7.09 10.49 -10.52
C ILE A 122 -7.15 11.67 -11.48
N GLU A 123 -6.50 11.53 -12.64
CA GLU A 123 -6.41 12.61 -13.62
C GLU A 123 -7.30 12.41 -14.86
N PHE A 124 -7.73 11.18 -15.11
CA PHE A 124 -8.52 10.82 -16.28
C PHE A 124 -9.71 9.95 -15.90
N ASP A 125 -10.83 10.18 -16.59
CA ASP A 125 -11.95 9.26 -16.65
C ASP A 125 -11.49 7.92 -17.28
N ASN A 126 -12.21 6.83 -17.02
CA ASN A 126 -11.84 5.47 -17.44
C ASN A 126 -10.49 4.99 -16.89
N ASN A 127 -10.40 4.93 -15.56
CA ASN A 127 -9.27 4.36 -14.85
C ASN A 127 -9.61 2.97 -14.29
N ILE A 128 -8.59 2.13 -14.12
CA ILE A 128 -8.68 0.88 -13.34
C ILE A 128 -7.59 0.95 -12.28
N ILE A 129 -7.98 0.81 -11.02
CA ILE A 129 -7.08 0.86 -9.87
C ILE A 129 -7.12 -0.49 -9.17
N ASP A 130 -5.97 -1.12 -9.06
CA ASP A 130 -5.74 -2.33 -8.29
C ASP A 130 -5.12 -1.94 -6.93
N ILE A 131 -5.65 -2.55 -5.88
CA ILE A 131 -5.23 -2.31 -4.49
C ILE A 131 -4.88 -3.67 -3.88
N ASP A 132 -3.60 -3.83 -3.57
CA ASP A 132 -3.04 -5.02 -2.95
C ASP A 132 -2.67 -4.71 -1.50
N ILE A 133 -3.15 -5.52 -0.57
CA ILE A 133 -2.80 -5.40 0.84
C ILE A 133 -2.37 -6.73 1.41
N GLU A 134 -1.35 -6.70 2.26
CA GLU A 134 -0.89 -7.85 3.00
C GLU A 134 -0.42 -7.49 4.40
N GLY A 135 -0.40 -8.48 5.30
CA GLY A 135 0.15 -8.30 6.63
C GLY A 135 -0.03 -9.52 7.49
N THR A 136 0.17 -9.33 8.79
CA THR A 136 0.06 -10.38 9.80
C THR A 136 -0.91 -9.96 10.90
N VAL A 137 -1.71 -10.90 11.40
CA VAL A 137 -2.37 -10.81 12.70
C VAL A 137 -1.69 -11.74 13.68
N GLN A 138 -1.75 -11.39 14.96
CA GLN A 138 -1.28 -12.24 16.05
C GLN A 138 -2.32 -12.25 17.18
N MET A 139 -2.53 -13.40 17.78
CA MET A 139 -3.22 -13.52 19.06
C MET A 139 -2.21 -13.74 20.19
N GLY A 140 -2.43 -13.11 21.34
CA GLY A 140 -1.69 -13.40 22.57
C GLY A 140 -2.09 -14.75 23.17
N SER A 141 -1.15 -15.43 23.84
CA SER A 141 -1.43 -16.71 24.50
C SER A 141 -2.24 -16.50 25.77
N ILE A 142 -3.40 -17.14 25.82
CA ILE A 142 -4.13 -17.47 27.04
C ILE A 142 -4.66 -18.89 26.87
N ASP A 143 -5.04 -19.57 27.95
CA ASP A 143 -5.49 -20.97 27.98
C ASP A 143 -6.55 -21.30 26.91
N PHE A 144 -6.07 -21.57 25.69
CA PHE A 144 -6.84 -21.93 24.52
C PHE A 144 -7.06 -23.42 24.58
N ASP A 145 -8.30 -23.86 24.73
CA ASP A 145 -8.64 -25.24 24.41
C ASP A 145 -8.33 -25.50 22.93
N THR A 146 -7.82 -26.69 22.64
CA THR A 146 -7.48 -27.10 21.27
C THR A 146 -8.73 -27.00 20.38
N GLY A 147 -8.69 -26.13 19.38
CA GLY A 147 -9.75 -25.99 18.38
C GLY A 147 -10.53 -24.68 18.44
N GLU A 148 -10.29 -23.81 19.43
CA GLU A 148 -10.90 -22.48 19.41
C GLU A 148 -10.26 -21.57 18.33
N TYR A 149 -11.03 -20.61 17.82
CA TYR A 149 -10.60 -19.68 16.76
C TYR A 149 -11.16 -18.27 16.96
N ILE A 150 -10.47 -17.30 16.36
CA ILE A 150 -10.96 -15.95 16.12
C ILE A 150 -11.24 -15.80 14.63
N SER A 151 -12.47 -15.41 14.28
CA SER A 151 -12.84 -15.02 12.92
C SER A 151 -12.71 -13.51 12.78
N TYR A 152 -12.06 -13.08 11.71
CA TYR A 152 -11.86 -11.68 11.39
C TYR A 152 -11.99 -11.44 9.88
N GLY A 153 -12.29 -10.20 9.50
CA GLY A 153 -12.28 -9.74 8.11
C GLY A 153 -11.29 -8.61 7.93
N ILE A 154 -10.63 -8.58 6.78
CA ILE A 154 -9.84 -7.44 6.32
C ILE A 154 -10.57 -6.85 5.11
N GLY A 155 -10.79 -5.54 5.12
CA GLY A 155 -11.53 -4.80 4.09
C GLY A 155 -10.71 -3.65 3.51
N ILE A 156 -10.86 -3.44 2.21
CA ILE A 156 -10.35 -2.29 1.47
C ILE A 156 -11.54 -1.38 1.18
N PHE A 157 -11.40 -0.10 1.49
CA PHE A 157 -12.40 0.93 1.26
C PHE A 157 -11.84 2.00 0.34
N VAL A 158 -12.65 2.45 -0.62
CA VAL A 158 -12.35 3.62 -1.46
C VAL A 158 -13.47 4.63 -1.26
N ASN A 159 -13.13 5.86 -0.87
CA ASN A 159 -14.09 6.91 -0.51
C ASN A 159 -15.16 6.45 0.49
N ASP A 160 -14.76 5.65 1.49
CA ASP A 160 -15.64 5.01 2.49
C ASP A 160 -16.59 3.92 1.97
N HIS A 161 -16.47 3.48 0.71
CA HIS A 161 -17.21 2.35 0.17
C HIS A 161 -16.34 1.08 0.12
N LEU A 162 -16.86 -0.06 0.56
CA LEU A 162 -16.14 -1.32 0.58
C LEU A 162 -15.95 -1.86 -0.85
N VAL A 163 -14.72 -2.08 -1.27
CA VAL A 163 -14.41 -2.55 -2.63
C VAL A 163 -13.96 -4.00 -2.66
N ALA A 164 -13.36 -4.47 -1.56
CA ALA A 164 -13.01 -5.87 -1.38
C ALA A 164 -12.92 -6.20 0.11
N ALA A 165 -13.34 -7.41 0.49
CA ALA A 165 -13.10 -7.93 1.82
C ALA A 165 -12.85 -9.43 1.78
N ARG A 166 -12.04 -9.92 2.72
CA ARG A 166 -11.81 -11.36 2.91
C ARG A 166 -11.93 -11.72 4.38
N VAL A 167 -12.54 -12.87 4.63
CA VAL A 167 -12.69 -13.45 5.97
C VAL A 167 -11.60 -14.49 6.19
N PHE A 168 -11.03 -14.46 7.39
CA PHE A 168 -10.01 -15.36 7.87
C PHE A 168 -10.39 -15.95 9.23
N ASN A 169 -9.75 -17.06 9.59
CA ASN A 169 -9.88 -17.66 10.92
C ASN A 169 -8.49 -18.01 11.45
N LEU A 170 -8.09 -17.38 12.55
CA LEU A 170 -6.87 -17.71 13.26
C LEU A 170 -7.22 -18.70 14.38
N ARG A 171 -6.69 -19.91 14.32
CA ARG A 171 -6.89 -20.95 15.35
C ARG A 171 -5.83 -20.81 16.42
N GLY A 172 -6.25 -20.87 17.69
CA GLY A 172 -5.33 -20.85 18.81
C GLY A 172 -4.73 -22.24 19.05
N THR A 173 -3.51 -22.27 19.59
CA THR A 173 -2.95 -23.46 20.23
C THR A 173 -2.63 -23.13 21.68
N ALA A 174 -2.68 -24.13 22.55
CA ALA A 174 -2.35 -23.94 23.96
C ALA A 174 -0.91 -23.41 24.10
N ASN A 175 -0.71 -22.41 24.96
CA ASN A 175 0.58 -21.90 25.43
C ASN A 175 1.47 -21.17 24.41
N ASN A 176 1.00 -20.83 23.20
CA ASN A 176 1.79 -20.09 22.20
C ASN A 176 1.02 -18.90 21.61
N ASN A 177 1.76 -17.87 21.17
CA ASN A 177 1.20 -16.81 20.35
C ASN A 177 1.02 -17.33 18.92
N GLU A 178 -0.22 -17.37 18.44
CA GLU A 178 -0.50 -17.78 17.08
C GLU A 178 -0.53 -16.56 16.15
N SER A 179 -0.01 -16.73 14.94
CA SER A 179 0.00 -15.68 13.92
C SER A 179 -0.41 -16.21 12.56
N MET A 180 -1.03 -15.35 11.76
CA MET A 180 -1.46 -15.68 10.40
C MET A 180 -1.23 -14.51 9.49
N LYS A 181 -0.66 -14.80 8.32
CA LYS A 181 -0.60 -13.85 7.21
C LYS A 181 -1.97 -13.73 6.55
N TRP A 182 -2.30 -12.53 6.14
CA TRP A 182 -3.49 -12.22 5.35
C TRP A 182 -3.11 -11.42 4.11
N GLU A 183 -3.91 -11.58 3.07
CA GLU A 183 -3.79 -10.86 1.81
C GLU A 183 -5.19 -10.64 1.24
N VAL A 184 -5.44 -9.42 0.78
CA VAL A 184 -6.68 -9.04 0.11
C VAL A 184 -6.32 -8.22 -1.13
N HIS A 185 -6.96 -8.55 -2.24
CA HIS A 185 -6.87 -7.82 -3.49
C HIS A 185 -8.23 -7.19 -3.78
N GLY A 186 -8.23 -5.91 -4.14
CA GLY A 186 -9.41 -5.18 -4.59
C GLY A 186 -9.12 -4.45 -5.89
N GLN A 187 -10.16 -4.25 -6.68
CA GLN A 187 -10.11 -3.49 -7.92
C GLN A 187 -11.29 -2.52 -7.96
N VAL A 188 -11.04 -1.29 -8.40
CA VAL A 188 -12.07 -0.30 -8.69
C VAL A 188 -11.85 0.27 -10.08
N GLU A 189 -12.95 0.61 -10.74
CA GLU A 189 -12.92 1.20 -12.07
C GLU A 189 -13.65 2.54 -12.05
N ASN A 190 -13.26 3.44 -12.95
CA ASN A 190 -13.94 4.70 -13.21
C ASN A 190 -14.08 5.58 -11.96
N LEU A 191 -13.04 5.63 -11.11
CA LEU A 191 -13.01 6.59 -10.02
C LEU A 191 -13.10 8.01 -10.57
N ALA A 192 -13.76 8.89 -9.82
CA ALA A 192 -13.92 10.28 -10.20
C ALA A 192 -12.54 10.98 -10.27
N ILE A 193 -12.39 11.87 -11.27
CA ILE A 193 -11.23 12.76 -11.36
C ILE A 193 -11.10 13.57 -10.06
N GLY A 194 -9.89 13.62 -9.51
CA GLY A 194 -9.56 14.25 -8.24
C GLY A 194 -9.00 13.28 -7.21
N SER A 195 -8.91 13.76 -5.97
CA SER A 195 -8.41 12.98 -4.83
C SER A 195 -9.46 11.97 -4.38
N ASN A 196 -9.06 10.71 -4.30
CA ASN A 196 -9.85 9.60 -3.79
C ASN A 196 -9.10 8.95 -2.62
N ASP A 197 -9.80 8.65 -1.54
CA ASP A 197 -9.22 8.09 -0.32
C ASP A 197 -9.28 6.57 -0.34
N VAL A 198 -8.18 5.91 0.00
CA VAL A 198 -8.06 4.46 0.15
C VAL A 198 -7.76 4.16 1.61
N LYS A 199 -8.60 3.34 2.24
CA LYS A 199 -8.44 2.93 3.65
C LYS A 199 -8.47 1.42 3.78
N VAL A 200 -7.65 0.89 4.68
CA VAL A 200 -7.69 -0.52 5.09
C VAL A 200 -8.21 -0.62 6.51
N ALA A 201 -9.19 -1.51 6.72
CA ALA A 201 -9.76 -1.73 8.02
C ALA A 201 -9.89 -3.22 8.35
N ILE A 202 -9.91 -3.51 9.64
CA ILE A 202 -10.15 -4.84 10.19
C ILE A 202 -11.47 -4.87 10.94
N ASN A 203 -12.16 -5.99 10.82
CA ASN A 203 -13.34 -6.31 11.61
C ASN A 203 -13.08 -7.63 12.34
N LYS A 204 -13.16 -7.62 13.66
CA LYS A 204 -13.16 -8.86 14.45
C LYS A 204 -14.62 -9.34 14.57
N ARG A 205 -14.91 -10.45 13.91
CA ARG A 205 -16.29 -10.92 13.64
C ARG A 205 -16.85 -11.72 14.81
N GLY A 206 -16.07 -12.70 15.26
CA GLY A 206 -16.50 -13.60 16.32
C GLY A 206 -15.37 -14.50 16.78
N ARG A 207 -15.63 -15.28 17.83
CA ARG A 207 -14.77 -16.35 18.30
C ARG A 207 -15.58 -17.59 18.63
N SER A 208 -14.93 -18.74 18.66
CA SER A 208 -15.42 -19.86 19.48
C SER A 208 -14.75 -19.78 20.86
N GLY A 209 -15.47 -20.18 21.91
CA GLY A 209 -14.89 -20.31 23.25
C GLY A 209 -14.67 -18.99 24.00
N THR A 210 -13.75 -18.99 24.96
CA THR A 210 -13.64 -17.92 25.97
C THR A 210 -12.45 -16.98 25.80
N PHE A 211 -11.77 -16.97 24.65
CA PHE A 211 -10.57 -16.14 24.41
C PHE A 211 -10.67 -14.68 24.93
N THR A 212 -9.95 -14.34 25.99
CA THR A 212 -9.75 -13.00 26.58
C THR A 212 -8.41 -12.31 26.24
N GLY A 213 -7.56 -12.89 25.39
CA GLY A 213 -6.24 -12.33 25.07
C GLY A 213 -6.28 -11.20 24.05
N ASP A 214 -5.13 -10.58 23.79
CA ASP A 214 -5.01 -9.55 22.77
C ASP A 214 -5.09 -10.14 21.36
N PHE A 215 -5.79 -9.45 20.47
CA PHE A 215 -5.77 -9.72 19.03
C PHE A 215 -5.23 -8.49 18.32
N VAL A 216 -4.04 -8.62 17.75
CA VAL A 216 -3.25 -7.51 17.20
C VAL A 216 -3.08 -7.67 15.69
N VAL A 217 -3.20 -6.58 14.96
CA VAL A 217 -2.89 -6.48 13.52
C VAL A 217 -1.80 -5.44 13.29
N ALA A 218 -0.98 -5.64 12.23
CA ALA A 218 0.11 -4.74 11.85
C ALA A 218 1.10 -4.46 13.00
N GLY A 219 1.31 -5.47 13.85
CA GLY A 219 2.17 -5.41 15.01
C GLY A 219 2.25 -6.76 15.73
N SER A 220 2.89 -6.75 16.90
CA SER A 220 3.04 -7.95 17.73
C SER A 220 2.26 -7.79 19.04
N SER A 221 1.54 -8.84 19.44
CA SER A 221 0.90 -8.96 20.75
C SER A 221 1.94 -9.00 21.88
N THR A 222 1.63 -8.29 22.96
CA THR A 222 2.42 -8.23 24.19
C THR A 222 1.77 -8.97 25.37
N ALA A 223 0.56 -9.53 25.19
CA ALA A 223 -0.22 -10.24 26.20
C ALA A 223 0.05 -11.77 26.21
N PRO A 224 -0.18 -12.44 27.35
CA PRO A 224 0.87 -12.97 28.20
C PRO A 224 1.48 -14.25 27.63
N SER A 225 2.41 -14.10 26.70
CA SER A 225 3.45 -15.09 26.45
C SER A 225 4.79 -14.52 26.88
N THR A 226 5.71 -15.39 27.31
CA THR A 226 7.07 -15.01 27.68
C THR A 226 7.93 -14.61 26.47
N THR A 227 7.40 -14.59 25.24
CA THR A 227 8.13 -14.10 24.06
C THR A 227 7.20 -13.78 22.88
N PRO A 228 7.12 -12.52 22.41
CA PRO A 228 6.55 -12.20 21.10
C PRO A 228 7.28 -13.01 20.02
N ASN A 229 6.55 -13.80 19.22
CA ASN A 229 7.16 -14.64 18.16
C ASN A 229 7.19 -13.97 16.77
N LEU A 230 6.71 -12.73 16.65
CA LEU A 230 6.84 -11.92 15.45
C LEU A 230 7.93 -10.86 15.66
N ASN A 231 8.93 -10.84 14.79
CA ASN A 231 9.90 -9.75 14.74
C ASN A 231 9.32 -8.52 14.04
N SER A 232 10.03 -7.39 14.11
CA SER A 232 9.60 -6.10 13.56
C SER A 232 9.45 -6.07 12.03
N PHE A 233 9.97 -7.06 11.31
CA PHE A 233 9.76 -7.21 9.88
C PHE A 233 8.48 -8.01 9.60
N GLN A 234 8.25 -9.11 10.32
CA GLN A 234 7.10 -10.00 10.14
C GLN A 234 5.77 -9.39 10.61
N SER A 235 5.82 -8.43 11.55
CA SER A 235 4.64 -7.79 12.11
C SER A 235 4.10 -6.64 11.26
N LYS A 236 4.79 -6.24 10.19
CA LYS A 236 4.37 -5.14 9.32
C LYS A 236 3.17 -5.52 8.46
N ALA A 237 2.44 -4.49 8.04
CA ALA A 237 1.44 -4.58 7.01
C ALA A 237 1.75 -3.60 5.88
N TYR A 238 1.30 -3.92 4.67
CA TYR A 238 1.68 -3.27 3.44
C TYR A 238 0.43 -2.94 2.62
N LEU A 239 0.43 -1.76 2.01
CA LEU A 239 -0.57 -1.32 1.05
C LEU A 239 0.15 -0.87 -0.22
N GLN A 240 -0.18 -1.52 -1.34
CA GLN A 240 0.28 -1.15 -2.66
C GLN A 240 -0.93 -0.77 -3.51
N VAL A 241 -0.82 0.39 -4.16
CA VAL A 241 -1.82 0.86 -5.12
C VAL A 241 -1.14 1.01 -6.47
N LYS A 242 -1.76 0.44 -7.49
CA LYS A 242 -1.34 0.55 -8.88
C LYS A 242 -2.57 0.82 -9.74
N GLY A 243 -2.38 1.41 -10.89
CA GLY A 243 -3.50 1.67 -11.77
C GLY A 243 -3.08 1.92 -13.19
N ASN A 244 -4.07 2.00 -14.06
CA ASN A 244 -3.93 2.40 -15.44
C ASN A 244 -5.06 3.37 -15.81
N TYR A 245 -4.72 4.26 -16.73
CA TYR A 245 -5.66 5.06 -17.49
C TYR A 245 -5.80 4.47 -18.90
#